data_AF-A0A821V9B4-F1
#
_entry.id   AF-A0A821V9B4-F1
#
_cell.length_a   1.000
_cell.length_b   1.000
_cell.length_c   1.000
_cell.angle_alpha   90.00
_cell.angle_beta   90.00
_cell.angle_gamma   90.00
#
_symmetry.space_group_name_H-M   'P 1'
#
loop_
_entity.id
_entity.type
_entity.pdbx_description
1 polymer ?
#
loop_
_entity_poly.entity_id
_entity_poly.type
_entity_poly.pdbx_seq_one_letter_code
_entity_poly.pdbx_strand_id
1 'polypeptide(L)'
;MIYALGFLFGSILMHEEGRNKLNISTIILVITLFTEGIYLIGMIGPCLQALAEAQVAIKEVFRLIDETNGTDDNETKVWQDSDNENTTVDFNGDICFDNVTFEYPTRHHTTVLQNLTFVARAGETTALVGSSGSGRFIKE
;
A
#
# COMPACT_ATOMS: atom_id res chain seq x y z
N MET A 1 16.72 9.67 -41.56
CA MET A 1 18.10 9.12 -41.60
C MET A 1 18.10 7.62 -41.89
N ILE A 2 17.36 6.77 -41.15
CA ILE A 2 17.35 5.30 -41.37
C ILE A 2 16.88 4.90 -42.78
N TYR A 3 15.80 5.52 -43.29
CA TYR A 3 15.30 5.27 -44.64
C TYR A 3 16.32 5.64 -45.71
N ALA A 4 16.98 6.79 -45.58
CA ALA A 4 17.98 7.25 -46.54
C ALA A 4 19.18 6.30 -46.62
N LEU A 5 19.66 5.78 -45.49
CA LEU A 5 20.73 4.79 -45.43
C LEU A 5 20.29 3.42 -45.99
N GLY A 6 19.07 2.98 -45.66
CA GLY A 6 18.50 1.74 -46.19
C GLY A 6 18.35 1.78 -47.71
N PHE A 7 17.89 2.90 -48.26
CA PHE A 7 17.79 3.09 -49.72
C PHE A 7 19.17 3.21 -50.38
N LEU A 8 20.13 3.92 -49.77
CA LEU A 8 21.50 4.01 -50.29
C LEU A 8 22.13 2.62 -50.38
N PHE A 9 22.09 1.85 -49.30
CA PHE A 9 22.63 0.49 -49.25
C PHE A 9 21.89 -0.45 -50.19
N GLY A 10 20.56 -0.39 -50.23
CA GLY A 10 19.74 -1.15 -51.16
C GLY A 10 20.07 -0.85 -52.62
N SER A 11 20.34 0.42 -52.97
CA SER A 11 20.72 0.82 -54.32
C SER A 11 22.09 0.29 -54.75
N ILE A 12 23.04 0.18 -53.81
CA ILE A 12 24.37 -0.42 -54.06
C ILE A 12 24.21 -1.93 -54.29
N LEU A 13 23.39 -2.61 -53.47
CA LEU A 13 23.13 -4.04 -53.62
C LEU A 13 22.47 -4.39 -54.97
N MET A 14 21.55 -3.54 -55.44
CA MET A 14 20.93 -3.68 -56.76
C MET A 14 21.93 -3.53 -57.92
N HIS A 15 22.99 -2.75 -57.71
CA HIS A 15 24.03 -2.55 -58.72
C HIS A 15 24.97 -3.75 -58.81
N GLU A 16 25.32 -4.38 -57.67
CA GLU A 16 26.25 -5.51 -57.60
C GLU A 16 25.63 -6.86 -58.01
N GLU A 17 24.39 -7.18 -57.59
CA GLU A 17 23.77 -8.50 -57.87
C GLU A 17 23.02 -8.58 -59.20
N GLY A 18 22.93 -7.46 -59.94
CA GLY A 18 22.23 -7.36 -61.21
C GLY A 18 20.70 -7.27 -61.07
N ARG A 19 20.08 -6.44 -61.92
CA ARG A 19 18.64 -6.04 -61.85
C ARG A 19 17.62 -7.19 -61.92
N ASN A 20 18.03 -8.43 -62.15
CA ASN A 20 17.14 -9.60 -62.26
C ASN A 20 16.95 -10.39 -60.96
N LYS A 21 17.76 -10.16 -59.91
CA LYS A 21 17.65 -10.90 -58.63
C LYS A 21 16.94 -10.11 -57.52
N LEU A 22 17.14 -8.78 -57.45
CA LEU A 22 16.46 -7.93 -56.47
C LEU A 22 15.45 -7.00 -57.14
N ASN A 23 14.18 -7.19 -56.79
CA ASN A 23 13.13 -6.25 -57.11
C ASN A 23 13.15 -5.06 -56.14
N ILE A 24 12.89 -3.86 -56.65
CA ILE A 24 12.85 -2.64 -55.84
C ILE A 24 11.75 -2.70 -54.76
N SER A 25 10.66 -3.41 -55.04
CA SER A 25 9.58 -3.68 -54.09
C SER A 25 10.06 -4.46 -52.86
N THR A 26 10.98 -5.41 -53.04
CA THR A 26 11.56 -6.20 -51.94
C THR A 26 12.38 -5.32 -51.00
N ILE A 27 13.17 -4.38 -51.53
CA ILE A 27 13.99 -3.46 -50.73
C ILE A 27 13.11 -2.52 -49.90
N ILE A 28 12.09 -1.93 -50.55
CA ILE A 28 11.13 -1.05 -49.87
C ILE A 28 10.40 -1.81 -48.76
N LEU A 29 9.98 -3.05 -49.03
CA LEU A 29 9.28 -3.90 -48.06
C LEU A 29 10.16 -4.20 -46.84
N VAL A 30 11.43 -4.59 -47.04
CA VAL A 30 12.36 -4.90 -45.94
C VAL A 30 12.60 -3.66 -45.07
N ILE A 31 12.87 -2.50 -45.67
CA ILE A 31 13.11 -1.25 -44.92
C ILE A 31 11.87 -0.84 -44.13
N THR A 32 10.68 -0.99 -44.72
CA THR A 32 9.40 -0.63 -44.09
C THR A 32 9.11 -1.53 -42.89
N LEU A 33 9.23 -2.86 -43.06
CA LEU A 33 9.00 -3.82 -41.96
C LEU A 33 9.97 -3.61 -40.79
N PHE A 34 11.25 -3.32 -41.08
CA PHE A 34 12.22 -3.03 -40.03
C PHE A 34 11.87 -1.76 -39.24
N THR A 35 11.38 -0.73 -39.93
CA THR A 35 11.02 0.53 -39.26
C THR A 35 9.77 0.36 -38.40
N GLU A 36 8.77 -0.38 -38.88
CA GLU A 36 7.58 -0.70 -38.09
C GLU A 36 7.92 -1.55 -36.85
N GLY A 37 8.86 -2.51 -36.97
CA GLY A 37 9.33 -3.29 -35.83
C GLY A 37 9.96 -2.44 -34.73
N ILE A 38 10.78 -1.45 -35.10
CA ILE A 38 11.38 -0.51 -34.14
C ILE A 38 10.30 0.38 -33.50
N TYR A 39 9.32 0.83 -34.27
CA TYR A 39 8.20 1.64 -33.78
C TYR A 39 7.40 0.90 -32.69
N LEU A 40 7.11 -0.38 -32.91
CA LEU A 40 6.41 -1.22 -31.92
C LEU A 40 7.19 -1.35 -30.61
N ILE A 41 8.51 -1.50 -30.67
CA ILE A 41 9.36 -1.56 -29.47
C ILE A 41 9.34 -0.23 -28.73
N GLY A 42 9.36 0.89 -29.45
CA GLY A 42 9.26 2.23 -28.85
C GLY A 42 7.94 2.44 -28.08
N MET A 43 6.86 1.81 -28.53
CA MET A 43 5.53 1.90 -27.90
C MET A 43 5.41 1.13 -26.58
N ILE A 44 6.41 0.31 -26.20
CA ILE A 44 6.40 -0.46 -24.95
C ILE A 44 6.77 0.40 -23.72
N GLY A 45 7.42 1.55 -23.92
CA GLY A 45 7.86 2.45 -22.84
C GLY A 45 6.75 2.82 -21.84
N PRO A 46 5.59 3.34 -22.30
CA PRO A 46 4.47 3.66 -21.42
C PRO A 46 3.94 2.46 -20.62
N CYS A 47 3.96 1.25 -21.19
CA CYS A 47 3.53 0.04 -20.49
C CYS A 47 4.47 -0.31 -19.33
N LEU A 48 5.79 -0.16 -19.52
CA LEU A 48 6.76 -0.35 -18.44
C LEU A 48 6.57 0.68 -17.33
N GLN A 49 6.32 1.94 -17.69
CA GLN A 49 6.10 3.00 -16.69
C GLN A 49 4.85 2.73 -15.86
N ALA A 50 3.72 2.38 -16.51
CA ALA A 50 2.49 2.03 -15.81
C ALA A 50 2.67 0.84 -14.85
N LEU A 51 3.47 -0.16 -15.26
CA LEU A 51 3.80 -1.29 -14.39
C LEU A 51 4.64 -0.86 -13.18
N ALA A 52 5.62 0.03 -13.38
CA ALA A 52 6.45 0.54 -12.29
C ALA A 52 5.61 1.33 -11.26
N GLU A 53 4.70 2.19 -11.73
CA GLU A 53 3.77 2.93 -10.86
C GLU A 53 2.85 1.98 -10.09
N ALA A 54 2.31 0.94 -10.75
CA ALA A 54 1.48 -0.08 -10.10
C ALA A 54 2.26 -0.83 -8.99
N GLN A 55 3.53 -1.17 -9.21
CA GLN A 55 4.35 -1.83 -8.20
C GLN A 55 4.56 -0.97 -6.95
N VAL A 56 4.71 0.35 -7.12
CA VAL A 56 4.83 1.29 -5.98
C VAL A 56 3.53 1.35 -5.19
N ALA A 57 2.39 1.49 -5.88
CA ALA A 57 1.07 1.53 -5.23
C ALA A 57 0.76 0.24 -4.45
N ILE A 58 1.09 -0.92 -5.03
CA ILE A 58 0.86 -2.23 -4.40
C ILE A 58 1.67 -2.37 -3.10
N LYS A 59 2.93 -1.91 -3.06
CA LYS A 59 3.74 -1.95 -1.85
C LYS A 59 3.10 -1.18 -0.69
N GLU A 60 2.47 -0.04 -0.99
CA GLU A 60 1.79 0.75 0.04
C GLU A 60 0.56 0.03 0.58
N VAL A 61 -0.24 -0.59 -0.30
CA VAL A 61 -1.38 -1.41 0.12
C VAL A 61 -0.94 -2.58 0.98
N PHE A 62 0.10 -3.32 0.58
CA PHE A 62 0.61 -4.42 1.40
C PHE A 62 1.21 -3.94 2.72
N ARG A 63 1.88 -2.79 2.75
CA ARG A 63 2.38 -2.18 3.99
C ARG A 63 1.25 -1.92 4.98
N LEU A 64 0.13 -1.35 4.50
CA LEU A 64 -1.05 -1.12 5.35
C LEU A 64 -1.67 -2.42 5.84
N ILE A 65 -1.77 -3.44 4.98
CA ILE A 65 -2.29 -4.76 5.36
C ILE A 65 -1.38 -5.41 6.43
N ASP A 66 -0.07 -5.36 6.24
CA ASP A 66 0.89 -5.93 7.18
C ASP A 66 0.92 -5.14 8.50
N GLU A 67 0.75 -3.82 8.48
CA GLU A 67 0.62 -2.98 9.67
C GLU A 67 -0.66 -3.30 10.47
N THR A 68 -1.78 -3.57 9.79
CA THR A 68 -3.01 -4.04 10.45
C THR A 68 -2.87 -5.45 11.05
N ASN A 69 -1.96 -6.27 10.53
CA ASN A 69 -1.70 -7.62 11.05
C ASN A 69 -0.58 -7.66 12.11
N GLY A 70 0.34 -6.68 12.08
CA GLY A 70 1.47 -6.55 13.01
C GLY A 70 1.21 -5.58 14.17
N THR A 71 0.04 -4.95 14.21
CA THR A 71 -0.48 -4.36 15.43
C THR A 71 -0.88 -5.53 16.34
N ASP A 72 0.07 -5.95 17.18
CA ASP A 72 -0.10 -6.79 18.37
C ASP A 72 -1.10 -6.19 19.39
N ASP A 73 -1.89 -5.17 19.04
CA ASP A 73 -3.11 -4.80 19.76
C ASP A 73 -4.31 -5.66 19.32
N ASN A 74 -4.14 -6.41 18.22
CA ASN A 74 -4.89 -7.63 17.94
C ASN A 74 -4.23 -8.87 18.59
N GLU A 75 -3.59 -8.71 19.76
CA GLU A 75 -4.13 -9.42 20.92
C GLU A 75 -5.64 -9.07 21.09
N THR A 76 -6.46 -9.44 20.10
CA THR A 76 -7.40 -10.50 20.40
C THR A 76 -6.55 -11.64 20.98
N LYS A 77 -6.20 -11.51 22.27
CA LYS A 77 -6.77 -12.44 23.22
C LYS A 77 -8.27 -12.46 22.92
N VAL A 78 -8.63 -13.19 21.84
CA VAL A 78 -9.60 -14.25 22.01
C VAL A 78 -9.05 -14.89 23.26
N TRP A 79 -9.72 -14.65 24.38
CA TRP A 79 -9.61 -15.51 25.54
C TRP A 79 -10.07 -16.86 25.02
N GLN A 80 -9.22 -17.50 24.21
CA GLN A 80 -9.34 -18.86 23.85
C GLN A 80 -8.80 -19.50 25.10
N ASP A 81 -9.73 -19.62 26.05
CA ASP A 81 -9.68 -20.61 27.11
C ASP A 81 -9.31 -21.90 26.36
N SER A 82 -8.02 -22.17 26.32
CA SER A 82 -7.52 -23.50 26.07
C SER A 82 -8.13 -24.32 27.19
N ASP A 83 -9.19 -25.03 26.80
CA ASP A 83 -10.06 -25.84 27.63
C ASP A 83 -11.04 -25.02 28.49
N ASN A 84 -12.20 -24.62 27.94
CA ASN A 84 -13.53 -24.83 28.56
C ASN A 84 -14.64 -24.16 27.74
N GLU A 85 -15.39 -25.00 27.03
CA GLU A 85 -16.71 -24.68 26.51
C GLU A 85 -17.62 -24.34 27.72
N ASN A 86 -18.11 -23.09 27.79
CA ASN A 86 -19.15 -22.60 28.71
C ASN A 86 -18.74 -22.12 30.12
N THR A 87 -17.71 -21.29 30.25
CA THR A 87 -17.49 -20.51 31.49
C THR A 87 -18.22 -19.16 31.37
N THR A 88 -19.46 -19.06 31.87
CA THR A 88 -20.05 -17.76 32.16
C THR A 88 -19.26 -17.15 33.31
N VAL A 89 -18.32 -16.26 32.99
CA VAL A 89 -17.58 -15.49 33.99
C VAL A 89 -18.60 -14.68 34.79
N ASP A 90 -18.71 -14.97 36.09
CA ASP A 90 -19.56 -14.21 37.00
C ASP A 90 -18.93 -12.82 37.17
N PHE A 91 -19.44 -11.86 36.41
CA PHE A 91 -18.91 -10.51 36.35
C PHE A 91 -19.59 -9.64 37.41
N ASN A 92 -18.87 -9.34 38.50
CA ASN A 92 -19.41 -8.55 39.62
C ASN A 92 -19.76 -7.10 39.21
N GLY A 93 -19.20 -6.56 38.13
CA GLY A 93 -19.53 -5.22 37.63
C GLY A 93 -18.75 -4.05 38.23
N ASP A 94 -17.82 -4.31 39.15
CA ASP A 94 -16.96 -3.28 39.74
C ASP A 94 -15.83 -2.90 38.77
N ILE A 95 -15.66 -1.60 38.52
CA ILE A 95 -14.59 -1.05 37.69
C ILE A 95 -13.63 -0.27 38.58
N CYS A 96 -12.36 -0.70 38.62
CA CYS A 96 -11.31 -0.04 39.39
C CYS A 96 -10.27 0.58 38.45
N PHE A 97 -10.00 1.86 38.65
CA PHE A 97 -8.85 2.56 38.08
C PHE A 97 -7.82 2.72 39.21
N ASP A 98 -6.58 2.29 38.99
CA ASP A 98 -5.49 2.44 39.96
C ASP A 98 -4.28 3.10 39.29
N ASN A 99 -3.92 4.29 39.76
CA ASN A 99 -2.76 5.08 39.35
C ASN A 99 -2.67 5.27 37.81
N VAL A 100 -3.82 5.43 37.16
CA VAL A 100 -3.90 5.48 35.69
C VAL A 100 -3.39 6.83 35.19
N THR A 101 -2.42 6.77 34.27
CA THR A 101 -1.87 7.93 33.57
C THR A 101 -2.06 7.73 32.07
N PHE A 102 -2.63 8.74 31.39
CA PHE A 102 -2.99 8.64 29.98
C PHE A 102 -2.56 9.88 29.20
N GLU A 103 -2.02 9.65 28.01
CA GLU A 103 -1.59 10.66 27.06
C GLU A 103 -1.97 10.22 25.65
N TYR A 104 -2.49 11.16 24.84
CA TYR A 104 -2.81 10.86 23.45
C TYR A 104 -1.52 10.69 22.63
N PRO A 105 -1.41 9.65 21.77
CA PRO A 105 -0.24 9.45 20.93
C PRO A 105 0.05 10.66 20.02
N THR A 106 -0.98 11.37 19.58
CA THR A 106 -0.83 12.59 18.76
C THR A 106 -0.35 13.82 19.54
N ARG A 107 -0.29 13.75 20.88
CA ARG A 107 0.07 14.86 21.78
C ARG A 107 0.95 14.41 22.95
N HIS A 108 2.16 13.93 22.63
CA HIS A 108 3.20 13.47 23.57
C HIS A 108 3.77 14.50 24.57
N HIS A 109 3.14 15.68 24.72
CA HIS A 109 3.57 16.68 25.70
C HIS A 109 2.41 17.14 26.59
N THR A 110 1.32 16.38 26.63
CA THR A 110 0.13 16.74 27.39
C THR A 110 -0.53 15.48 27.92
N THR A 111 -0.15 15.16 29.15
CA THR A 111 -0.84 14.15 29.97
C THR A 111 -2.27 14.60 30.27
N VAL A 112 -3.25 13.78 29.89
CA VAL A 112 -4.69 14.07 30.06
C VAL A 112 -5.23 13.52 31.38
N LEU A 113 -4.79 12.33 31.77
CA LEU A 113 -5.03 11.76 33.10
C LEU A 113 -3.69 11.57 33.78
N GLN A 114 -3.56 12.03 35.02
CA GLN A 114 -2.35 11.87 35.81
C GLN A 114 -2.69 11.23 37.14
N ASN A 115 -2.22 10.00 37.34
CA ASN A 115 -2.36 9.25 38.59
C ASN A 115 -3.81 9.14 39.11
N LEU A 116 -4.76 8.81 38.23
CA LEU A 116 -6.17 8.70 38.59
C LEU A 116 -6.44 7.35 39.27
N THR A 117 -6.96 7.39 40.50
CA THR A 117 -7.38 6.21 41.27
C THR A 117 -8.82 6.37 41.75
N PHE A 118 -9.74 5.53 41.28
CA PHE A 118 -11.12 5.48 41.77
C PHE A 118 -11.78 4.12 41.49
N VAL A 119 -12.83 3.82 42.24
CA VAL A 119 -13.62 2.60 42.08
C VAL A 119 -15.07 2.98 41.77
N ALA A 120 -15.60 2.52 40.65
CA ALA A 120 -17.02 2.56 40.33
C ALA A 120 -17.63 1.19 40.64
N ARG A 121 -18.53 1.15 41.63
CA ARG A 121 -19.15 -0.10 42.08
C ARG A 121 -20.33 -0.49 41.21
N ALA A 122 -20.59 -1.78 41.12
CA ALA A 122 -21.73 -2.33 40.42
C ALA A 122 -23.05 -1.82 41.01
N GLY A 123 -23.94 -1.35 40.14
CA GLY A 123 -25.25 -0.80 40.52
C GLY A 123 -25.23 0.66 41.00
N GLU A 124 -24.06 1.30 41.12
CA GLU A 124 -23.95 2.73 41.44
C GLU A 124 -23.78 3.59 40.18
N THR A 125 -24.41 4.76 40.15
CA THR A 125 -24.17 5.75 39.09
C THR A 125 -23.04 6.68 39.50
N THR A 126 -21.83 6.43 39.00
CA THR A 126 -20.67 7.30 39.22
C THR A 126 -20.62 8.38 38.13
N ALA A 127 -20.63 9.66 38.50
CA ALA A 127 -20.55 10.77 37.56
C ALA A 127 -19.16 11.44 37.64
N LEU A 128 -18.47 11.50 36.49
CA LEU A 128 -17.19 12.20 36.39
C LEU A 128 -17.43 13.71 36.12
N VAL A 129 -17.05 14.56 37.08
CA VAL A 129 -17.12 16.03 36.96
C VAL A 129 -15.73 16.68 37.04
N GLY A 130 -15.54 17.83 36.39
CA GLY A 130 -14.25 18.48 36.12
C GLY A 130 -14.34 19.66 35.12
N SER A 131 -13.39 20.58 35.12
CA SER A 131 -13.38 21.74 34.22
C SER A 131 -13.20 21.32 32.73
N SER A 132 -13.49 22.24 31.80
CA SER A 132 -13.24 22.00 30.37
C SER A 132 -11.75 21.64 30.16
N GLY A 133 -11.48 20.44 29.64
CA GLY A 133 -10.13 19.92 29.44
C GLY A 133 -9.62 18.92 30.49
N SER A 134 -10.40 18.60 31.52
CA SER A 134 -10.00 17.66 32.60
C SER A 134 -10.04 16.17 32.22
N GLY A 135 -10.02 15.83 30.93
CA GLY A 135 -10.05 14.44 30.47
C GLY A 135 -11.38 13.69 30.63
N ARG A 136 -12.52 14.39 30.87
CA ARG A 136 -13.83 13.72 31.04
C ARG A 136 -14.27 12.87 29.84
N PHE A 137 -13.87 13.28 28.63
CA PHE A 137 -14.18 12.57 27.39
C PHE A 137 -12.86 12.09 26.79
N ILE A 138 -12.48 10.86 27.11
CA ILE A 138 -11.47 10.14 26.33
C ILE A 138 -12.25 9.45 25.23
N LYS A 139 -12.17 10.01 24.02
CA LYS A 139 -12.74 9.38 22.82
C LYS A 139 -11.69 8.40 22.28
N GLU A 140 -12.15 7.17 22.05
CA GLU A 140 -11.45 6.10 21.34
C GLU A 140 -10.97 6.58 19.95
#